data_AF-A0A5N6Q4P0-F1
#
_entry.id   AF-A0A5N6Q4P0-F1
#
_cell.length_a   1.000
_cell.length_b   1.000
_cell.length_c   1.000
_cell.angle_alpha   90.00
_cell.angle_beta   90.00
_cell.angle_gamma   90.00
#
_symmetry.space_group_name_H-M   'P 1'
#
loop_
_entity.id
_entity.type
_entity.pdbx_description
1 polymer ?
#
loop_
_entity_poly.entity_id
_entity_poly.type
_entity_poly.pdbx_seq_one_letter_code
_entity_poly.pdbx_strand_id
1 'polypeptide(L)'
;MEVNEEDWELVNDDGFIYWRPKRQRLESTATIAIEPSDPAAESNARKERKKKVLLKLKSKYQQEIHHWELLSNNLKALQDRTQNQPPPAALPESNHTVSIFPENSPDSTYRELTDALLAQVESQEATISEISRLCDVAEALCDAEEQRVKQPFLDLPIWEASPKELITSLLED
;
A
#
# COMPACT_ATOMS: atom_id res chain seq x y z
N MET A 1 16.29 25.42 25.54
CA MET A 1 16.51 25.94 24.18
C MET A 1 15.30 26.82 23.92
N GLU A 2 15.43 28.12 24.16
CA GLU A 2 14.34 29.08 23.96
C GLU A 2 14.13 29.22 22.45
N VAL A 3 12.97 28.78 21.96
CA VAL A 3 12.58 28.93 20.55
C VAL A 3 11.92 30.30 20.45
N ASN A 4 12.61 31.26 19.85
CA ASN A 4 12.16 32.63 19.74
C ASN A 4 11.10 32.72 18.62
N GLU A 5 10.00 33.44 18.81
CA GLU A 5 8.91 33.58 17.81
C GLU A 5 9.40 34.19 16.49
N GLU A 6 10.52 34.91 16.55
CA GLU A 6 11.20 35.54 15.42
C GLU A 6 11.79 34.53 14.40
N ASP A 7 11.91 33.25 14.77
CA ASP A 7 12.44 32.19 13.92
C ASP A 7 11.42 31.61 12.94
N TRP A 8 10.16 32.05 12.99
CA TRP A 8 9.10 31.57 12.11
C TRP A 8 8.65 32.63 11.10
N GLU A 9 8.35 32.22 9.87
CA GLU A 9 7.76 33.06 8.83
C GLU A 9 6.40 32.51 8.40
N LEU A 10 5.46 33.42 8.17
CA LEU A 10 4.13 33.10 7.65
C LEU A 10 4.20 33.01 6.13
N VAL A 11 3.90 31.83 5.57
CA VAL A 11 3.97 31.56 4.14
C VAL A 11 2.58 31.24 3.59
N ASN A 12 2.26 31.82 2.43
CA ASN A 12 1.04 31.53 1.68
C ASN A 12 1.42 30.72 0.42
N ASP A 13 1.09 29.43 0.44
CA ASP A 13 1.23 28.54 -0.71
C ASP A 13 -0.17 28.20 -1.25
N ASP A 14 -0.51 28.77 -2.41
CA ASP A 14 -1.77 28.49 -3.13
C ASP A 14 -3.05 28.67 -2.28
N GLY A 15 -3.06 29.67 -1.37
CA GLY A 15 -4.20 29.97 -0.49
C GLY A 15 -4.16 29.27 0.86
N PHE A 16 -3.18 28.40 1.10
CA PHE A 16 -2.91 27.82 2.42
C PHE A 16 -1.86 28.65 3.14
N ILE A 17 -2.24 29.18 4.31
CA ILE A 17 -1.38 29.99 5.16
C ILE A 17 -0.86 29.11 6.30
N TYR A 18 0.47 28.95 6.41
CA TYR A 18 1.09 28.20 7.50
C TYR A 18 2.40 28.85 7.98
N TRP A 19 2.78 28.54 9.22
CA TRP A 19 4.05 28.95 9.82
C TRP A 19 5.14 27.94 9.45
N ARG A 20 6.29 28.43 8.99
CA ARG A 20 7.47 27.58 8.79
C ARG A 20 8.73 28.22 9.39
N PRO A 21 9.73 27.43 9.81
CA PRO A 21 10.99 27.98 10.30
C PRO A 21 11.68 28.77 9.19
N LYS A 22 12.15 29.99 9.49
CA LYS A 22 12.98 30.79 8.60
C LYS A 22 14.24 30.01 8.27
N ARG A 23 14.49 29.78 6.98
CA ARG A 23 15.77 29.20 6.55
C ARG A 23 16.84 30.25 6.84
N GLN A 24 17.77 29.96 7.76
CA GLN A 24 18.99 30.74 7.92
C GLN A 24 19.75 30.70 6.58
N ARG A 25 19.61 31.76 5.80
CA ARG A 25 20.46 32.02 4.64
C ARG A 25 21.81 32.37 5.26
N LEU A 26 22.71 31.39 5.34
CA LEU A 26 24.12 31.64 5.60
C LEU A 26 24.53 32.79 4.67
N GLU A 27 24.92 33.91 5.28
CA GLU A 27 25.54 35.07 4.66
C GLU A 27 26.81 34.59 3.92
N SER A 28 26.61 34.02 2.73
CA SER A 28 27.65 33.84 1.73
C SER A 28 27.66 35.10 0.90
N THR A 29 28.68 35.92 1.12
CA THR A 29 29.10 37.04 0.28
C THR A 29 29.10 36.62 -1.19
N ALA A 30 28.00 36.89 -1.87
CA ALA A 30 27.90 36.99 -3.32
C ALA A 30 26.63 37.79 -3.62
N THR A 31 26.81 39.09 -3.84
CA THR A 31 25.85 39.94 -4.54
C THR A 31 25.68 39.38 -5.96
N ILE A 32 24.92 38.30 -6.10
CA ILE A 32 24.20 38.00 -7.33
C ILE A 32 22.81 38.53 -7.05
N ALA A 33 22.55 39.73 -7.58
CA ALA A 33 21.18 40.18 -7.77
C ALA A 33 20.47 39.06 -8.55
N ILE A 34 19.70 38.24 -7.85
CA ILE A 34 18.69 37.40 -8.48
C ILE A 34 17.65 38.40 -8.92
N GLU A 35 17.82 38.86 -10.15
CA GLU A 35 16.81 39.53 -10.94
C GLU A 35 15.47 38.79 -10.68
N PRO A 36 14.38 39.49 -10.34
CA PRO A 36 13.11 38.83 -10.07
C PRO A 36 12.70 38.09 -11.34
N SER A 37 12.93 36.78 -11.35
CA SER A 37 12.51 35.91 -12.43
C SER A 37 11.01 36.09 -12.58
N ASP A 38 10.56 36.49 -13.77
CA ASP A 38 9.17 36.85 -14.04
C ASP A 38 8.24 35.76 -13.46
N PRO A 39 7.32 36.11 -12.54
CA PRO A 39 6.41 35.14 -11.91
C PRO A 39 5.61 34.35 -12.96
N ALA A 40 5.39 34.91 -14.15
CA ALA A 40 4.77 34.20 -15.26
C ALA A 40 5.66 33.10 -15.85
N ALA A 41 6.98 33.34 -15.97
CA ALA A 41 7.95 32.36 -16.47
C ALA A 41 8.10 31.18 -15.50
N GLU A 42 8.15 31.44 -14.19
CA GLU A 42 8.18 30.38 -13.17
C GLU A 42 6.89 29.55 -13.15
N SER A 43 5.72 30.20 -13.25
CA SER A 43 4.42 29.52 -13.34
C SER A 43 4.35 28.59 -14.56
N ASN A 44 4.84 29.03 -15.71
CA ASN A 44 4.88 28.23 -16.92
C ASN A 44 5.84 27.04 -16.81
N ALA A 45 7.03 27.23 -16.24
CA ALA A 45 7.97 26.14 -15.98
C ALA A 45 7.38 25.07 -15.03
N ARG A 46 6.61 25.50 -14.01
CA ARG A 46 5.89 24.58 -13.10
C ARG A 46 4.81 23.79 -13.84
N LYS A 47 4.00 24.45 -14.69
CA LYS A 47 2.99 23.79 -15.53
C LYS A 47 3.61 22.75 -16.47
N GLU A 48 4.75 23.07 -17.08
CA GLU A 48 5.46 22.13 -17.96
C GLU A 48 5.97 20.90 -17.21
N ARG A 49 6.53 21.08 -16.01
CA ARG A 49 6.97 19.95 -15.16
C ARG A 49 5.78 19.05 -14.81
N LYS A 50 4.66 19.64 -14.39
CA LYS A 50 3.42 18.90 -14.09
C LYS A 50 2.91 18.14 -15.31
N LYS A 51 2.88 18.79 -16.48
CA LYS A 51 2.48 18.16 -17.75
C LYS A 51 3.36 16.96 -18.09
N LYS A 52 4.69 17.08 -17.94
CA LYS A 52 5.63 15.97 -18.19
C LYS A 52 5.38 14.78 -17.25
N VAL A 53 5.15 15.04 -15.96
CA VAL A 53 4.84 13.97 -14.99
C VAL A 53 3.52 13.28 -15.32
N LEU A 54 2.47 14.05 -15.61
CA LEU A 54 1.16 13.51 -15.97
C LEU A 54 1.21 12.68 -17.27
N LEU A 55 1.99 13.12 -18.27
CA LEU A 55 2.17 12.35 -19.50
C LEU A 55 2.89 11.01 -19.23
N LYS A 56 3.94 11.00 -18.41
CA LYS A 56 4.61 9.76 -18.02
C LYS A 56 3.66 8.81 -17.29
N LEU A 57 2.86 9.34 -16.37
CA LEU A 57 1.89 8.57 -15.61
C LEU A 57 0.81 7.98 -16.53
N LYS A 58 0.29 8.78 -17.46
CA LYS A 58 -0.65 8.32 -18.49
C LYS A 58 -0.04 7.17 -19.30
N SER A 59 1.17 7.33 -19.81
CA SER A 59 1.85 6.28 -20.59
C SER A 59 2.04 5.00 -19.79
N LYS A 60 2.42 5.10 -18.50
CA LYS A 60 2.56 3.95 -17.60
C LYS A 60 1.24 3.20 -17.46
N TYR A 61 0.16 3.91 -17.12
CA TYR A 61 -1.15 3.26 -16.96
C TYR A 61 -1.71 2.70 -18.27
N GLN A 62 -1.45 3.35 -19.41
CA GLN A 62 -1.82 2.79 -20.71
C GLN A 62 -1.12 1.46 -21.01
N GLN A 63 0.17 1.34 -20.69
CA GLN A 63 0.91 0.09 -20.85
C GLN A 63 0.38 -1.00 -19.92
N GLU A 64 0.09 -0.64 -18.67
CA GLU A 64 -0.47 -1.55 -17.68
C GLU A 64 -1.85 -2.07 -18.10
N ILE A 65 -2.74 -1.19 -18.55
CA ILE A 65 -4.05 -1.57 -19.09
C ILE A 65 -3.90 -2.54 -20.26
N HIS A 66 -3.04 -2.24 -21.24
CA HIS A 66 -2.81 -3.13 -22.38
C HIS A 66 -2.28 -4.50 -21.94
N HIS A 67 -1.42 -4.54 -20.91
CA HIS A 67 -0.93 -5.79 -20.34
C HIS A 67 -2.07 -6.61 -19.69
N TRP A 68 -2.92 -5.95 -18.90
CA TRP A 68 -4.10 -6.58 -18.29
C TRP A 68 -5.09 -7.09 -19.34
N GLU A 69 -5.32 -6.33 -20.41
CA GLU A 69 -6.16 -6.75 -21.53
C GLU A 69 -5.60 -7.99 -22.24
N LEU A 70 -4.29 -8.04 -22.49
CA LEU A 70 -3.64 -9.20 -23.10
C LEU A 70 -3.80 -10.45 -22.23
N LEU A 71 -3.54 -10.34 -20.92
CA LEU A 71 -3.70 -11.45 -19.97
C LEU A 71 -5.15 -11.92 -19.92
N SER A 72 -6.11 -10.99 -19.82
CA SER A 72 -7.54 -11.31 -19.83
C SER A 72 -7.95 -12.05 -21.10
N ASN A 73 -7.50 -11.58 -22.26
CA ASN A 73 -7.79 -12.23 -23.54
C ASN A 73 -7.19 -13.63 -23.63
N ASN A 74 -5.98 -13.83 -23.10
CA ASN A 74 -5.32 -15.14 -23.06
C ASN A 74 -6.09 -16.13 -22.17
N LEU A 75 -6.47 -15.70 -20.97
CA LEU A 75 -7.28 -16.50 -20.04
C LEU A 75 -8.63 -16.88 -20.66
N LYS A 76 -9.29 -15.92 -21.32
CA LYS A 76 -10.55 -16.17 -22.02
C LYS A 76 -10.37 -17.17 -23.17
N ALA A 77 -9.31 -17.05 -23.97
CA ALA A 77 -9.02 -17.99 -25.05
C ALA A 77 -8.72 -19.41 -24.52
N LEU A 78 -8.05 -19.51 -23.36
CA LEU A 78 -7.80 -20.80 -22.69
C LEU A 78 -9.12 -21.41 -22.20
N GLN A 79 -9.98 -20.61 -21.56
CA GLN A 79 -11.30 -21.03 -21.12
C GLN A 79 -12.16 -21.52 -22.30
N ASP A 80 -12.21 -20.77 -23.40
CA ASP A 80 -12.93 -21.15 -24.61
C ASP A 80 -12.38 -22.45 -25.19
N ARG A 81 -11.05 -22.67 -25.16
CA ARG A 81 -10.43 -23.92 -25.61
C ARG A 81 -10.81 -25.10 -24.73
N THR A 82 -10.83 -24.93 -23.41
CA THR A 82 -11.23 -25.98 -22.47
C THR A 82 -12.72 -26.30 -22.59
N GLN A 83 -13.56 -25.30 -22.81
CA GLN A 83 -15.01 -25.47 -22.90
C GLN A 83 -15.46 -26.04 -24.25
N ASN A 84 -14.73 -25.76 -25.34
CA ASN A 84 -15.03 -26.29 -26.68
C ASN A 84 -14.25 -27.58 -27.02
N GLN A 85 -13.44 -28.13 -26.11
CA GLN A 85 -12.88 -29.47 -26.32
C GLN A 85 -13.97 -30.52 -26.14
N PRO A 86 -14.24 -31.39 -27.13
CA PRO A 86 -15.08 -32.55 -26.91
C PRO A 86 -14.44 -33.46 -25.86
N PRO A 87 -15.24 -34.17 -25.05
CA PRO A 87 -14.70 -35.17 -24.12
C PRO A 87 -13.83 -36.16 -24.89
N PRO A 88 -12.75 -36.70 -24.28
CA PRO A 88 -11.95 -37.72 -24.95
C PRO A 88 -12.88 -38.87 -25.31
N ALA A 89 -13.12 -39.04 -26.60
CA ALA A 89 -13.83 -40.21 -27.10
C ALA A 89 -13.03 -41.42 -26.62
N ALA A 90 -13.66 -42.26 -25.81
CA ALA A 90 -13.15 -43.58 -25.50
C ALA A 90 -12.91 -44.30 -26.84
N LEU A 91 -11.65 -44.41 -27.24
CA LEU A 91 -11.26 -45.23 -28.37
C LEU A 91 -11.45 -46.70 -27.96
N PRO A 92 -12.12 -47.53 -28.76
CA PRO A 92 -12.11 -48.97 -28.53
C PRO A 92 -10.70 -49.49 -28.79
N GLU A 93 -10.26 -50.41 -27.93
CA GLU A 93 -9.03 -51.18 -28.06
C GLU A 93 -8.86 -51.70 -29.49
N SER A 94 -7.81 -51.26 -30.17
CA SER A 94 -7.35 -51.92 -31.39
C SER A 94 -5.82 -51.89 -31.39
N ASN A 95 -5.26 -53.03 -31.01
CA ASN A 95 -3.86 -53.40 -31.17
C ASN A 95 -3.34 -53.02 -32.56
N HIS A 96 -2.31 -52.17 -32.65
CA HIS A 96 -1.27 -52.23 -33.71
C HIS A 96 -0.06 -51.32 -33.35
N THR A 97 0.99 -51.98 -32.89
CA THR A 97 2.43 -51.83 -33.24
C THR A 97 2.96 -50.49 -33.80
N VAL A 98 3.92 -49.95 -33.04
CA VAL A 98 5.07 -49.07 -33.38
C VAL A 98 4.79 -47.59 -33.66
N SER A 99 5.11 -46.76 -32.67
CA SER A 99 5.98 -45.59 -32.87
C SER A 99 6.62 -45.21 -31.55
N ILE A 100 7.95 -45.37 -31.47
CA ILE A 100 8.77 -44.94 -30.33
C ILE A 100 8.75 -43.40 -30.34
N PHE A 101 7.91 -42.82 -29.48
CA PHE A 101 8.03 -41.43 -29.05
C PHE A 101 8.38 -41.42 -27.56
N PRO A 102 9.20 -40.46 -27.08
CA PRO A 102 9.70 -40.50 -25.72
C PRO A 102 8.54 -40.39 -24.74
N GLU A 103 8.51 -41.34 -23.83
CA GLU A 103 7.61 -41.44 -22.69
C GLU A 103 7.87 -40.28 -21.73
N ASN A 104 7.32 -39.10 -22.04
CA ASN A 104 7.04 -38.11 -21.00
C ASN A 104 5.67 -38.46 -20.43
N SER A 105 5.70 -39.21 -19.33
CA SER A 105 4.50 -39.56 -18.56
C SER A 105 3.75 -38.27 -18.17
N PRO A 106 2.46 -38.12 -18.55
CA PRO A 106 1.67 -36.94 -18.19
C PRO A 106 1.59 -36.75 -16.67
N ASP A 107 1.61 -37.84 -15.90
CA ASP A 107 1.60 -37.81 -14.42
C ASP A 107 2.81 -37.08 -13.84
N SER A 108 3.97 -37.09 -14.52
CA SER A 108 5.17 -36.41 -14.02
C SER A 108 5.00 -34.89 -14.05
N THR A 109 4.43 -34.35 -15.14
CA THR A 109 4.16 -32.91 -15.29
C THR A 109 3.03 -32.43 -14.38
N TYR A 110 1.99 -33.25 -14.15
CA TYR A 110 0.93 -32.90 -13.21
C TYR A 110 1.44 -32.91 -11.76
N ARG A 111 2.27 -33.89 -11.38
CA ARG A 111 2.87 -33.93 -10.05
C ARG A 111 3.79 -32.74 -9.80
N GLU A 112 4.63 -32.39 -10.77
CA GLU A 112 5.52 -31.23 -10.65
C GLU A 112 4.74 -29.91 -10.54
N LEU A 113 3.61 -29.78 -11.27
CA LEU A 113 2.70 -28.65 -11.13
C LEU A 113 2.04 -28.61 -9.75
N THR A 114 1.57 -29.74 -9.22
CA THR A 114 0.95 -29.78 -7.89
C THR A 114 1.96 -29.49 -6.78
N ASP A 115 3.19 -29.99 -6.91
CA ASP A 115 4.27 -29.73 -5.95
C ASP A 115 4.66 -28.24 -5.97
N ALA A 116 4.71 -27.62 -7.15
CA ALA A 116 4.96 -26.19 -7.29
C ALA A 116 3.83 -25.33 -6.69
N LEU A 117 2.57 -25.70 -6.93
CA LEU A 117 1.41 -25.01 -6.33
C LEU A 117 1.38 -25.17 -4.81
N LEU A 118 1.70 -26.35 -4.29
CA LEU A 118 1.79 -26.59 -2.86
C LEU A 118 2.89 -25.71 -2.22
N ALA A 119 4.09 -25.71 -2.79
CA ALA A 119 5.19 -24.86 -2.34
C ALA A 119 4.82 -23.36 -2.36
N GLN A 120 4.06 -22.93 -3.37
CA GLN A 120 3.56 -21.55 -3.44
C GLN A 120 2.58 -21.26 -2.29
N VAL A 121 1.63 -22.15 -2.01
CA VAL A 121 0.65 -21.96 -0.92
C VAL A 121 1.34 -21.95 0.43
N GLU A 122 2.31 -22.85 0.68
CA GLU A 122 3.11 -22.86 1.92
C GLU A 122 3.89 -21.55 2.10
N SER A 123 4.47 -21.01 1.03
CA SER A 123 5.17 -19.70 1.08
C SER A 123 4.21 -18.54 1.38
N GLN A 124 2.99 -18.61 0.86
CA GLN A 124 1.96 -17.62 1.10
C GLN A 124 1.44 -17.70 2.54
N GLU A 125 1.26 -18.90 3.08
CA GLU A 125 0.90 -19.12 4.49
C GLU A 125 1.94 -18.49 5.42
N ALA A 126 3.23 -18.72 5.19
CA ALA A 126 4.29 -18.11 5.99
C ALA A 126 4.23 -16.57 5.94
N THR A 127 3.94 -16.00 4.77
CA THR A 127 3.80 -14.54 4.61
C THR A 127 2.58 -14.01 5.36
N ILE A 128 1.43 -14.69 5.25
CA ILE A 128 0.21 -14.32 5.95
C ILE A 128 0.43 -14.39 7.46
N SER A 129 1.04 -15.48 7.95
CA SER A 129 1.34 -15.67 9.37
C SER A 129 2.22 -14.55 9.92
N GLU A 130 3.25 -14.13 9.18
CA GLU A 130 4.12 -13.03 9.60
C GLU A 130 3.38 -11.69 9.63
N ILE A 131 2.53 -11.41 8.64
CA ILE A 131 1.70 -10.19 8.63
C ILE A 131 0.71 -10.21 9.80
N SER A 132 0.05 -11.34 10.07
CA SER A 132 -0.84 -11.49 11.23
C SER A 132 -0.11 -11.23 12.53
N ARG A 133 1.10 -11.78 12.70
CA ARG A 133 1.94 -11.51 13.88
C ARG A 133 2.28 -10.03 14.04
N LEU A 134 2.56 -9.33 12.94
CA LEU A 134 2.81 -7.88 12.97
C LEU A 134 1.55 -7.09 13.36
N CYS A 135 0.38 -7.50 12.89
CA CYS A 135 -0.90 -6.93 13.31
C CYS A 135 -1.14 -7.13 14.81
N ASP A 136 -0.92 -8.34 15.34
CA ASP A 136 -1.08 -8.63 16.77
C ASP A 136 -0.17 -7.75 17.64
N VAL A 137 1.08 -7.55 17.20
CA VAL A 137 2.02 -6.65 17.89
C VAL A 137 1.55 -5.21 17.84
N ALA A 138 1.04 -4.75 16.69
CA ALA A 138 0.52 -3.39 16.55
C ALA A 138 -0.72 -3.16 17.43
N GLU A 139 -1.64 -4.12 17.48
CA GLU A 139 -2.82 -4.09 18.36
C GLU A 139 -2.39 -3.98 19.82
N ALA A 140 -1.46 -4.85 20.27
CA ALA A 140 -0.97 -4.82 21.64
C ALA A 140 -0.29 -3.50 22.03
N LEU A 141 0.43 -2.86 21.10
CA LEU A 141 1.03 -1.54 21.33
C LEU A 141 -0.04 -0.44 21.43
N CYS A 142 -1.05 -0.47 20.55
CA CYS A 142 -2.17 0.46 20.59
C CYS A 142 -2.95 0.31 21.90
N ASP A 143 -3.25 -0.92 22.31
CA ASP A 143 -3.94 -1.21 23.57
C ASP A 143 -3.13 -0.72 24.77
N ALA A 144 -1.82 -0.98 24.80
CA ALA A 144 -0.96 -0.52 25.89
C ALA A 144 -0.93 1.02 25.99
N GLU A 145 -0.86 1.72 24.87
CA GLU A 145 -0.87 3.18 24.84
C GLU A 145 -2.24 3.74 25.23
N GLU A 146 -3.32 3.12 24.75
CA GLU A 146 -4.67 3.50 25.14
C GLU A 146 -4.87 3.33 26.65
N GLN A 147 -4.43 2.20 27.23
CA GLN A 147 -4.46 1.99 28.67
C GLN A 147 -3.60 3.04 29.39
N ARG A 148 -2.39 3.33 28.91
CA ARG A 148 -1.52 4.36 29.50
C ARG A 148 -2.20 5.74 29.54
N VAL A 149 -2.97 6.08 28.50
CA VAL A 149 -3.73 7.34 28.45
C VAL A 149 -4.95 7.29 29.37
N LYS A 150 -5.63 6.15 29.49
CA LYS A 150 -6.81 5.98 30.35
C LYS A 150 -6.48 5.96 31.85
N GLN A 151 -5.37 5.34 32.24
CA GLN A 151 -4.99 5.09 33.65
C GLN A 151 -5.08 6.36 34.53
N PRO A 152 -4.51 7.53 34.15
CA PRO A 152 -4.62 8.75 34.95
C PRO A 152 -6.06 9.26 35.18
N PHE A 153 -7.00 8.94 34.28
CA PHE A 153 -8.40 9.35 34.42
C PHE A 153 -9.21 8.37 35.28
N LEU A 154 -8.76 7.11 35.35
CA LEU A 154 -9.35 6.08 36.20
C LEU A 154 -8.81 6.17 37.64
N ASP A 155 -7.54 6.54 37.81
CA ASP A 155 -6.85 6.65 39.11
C ASP A 155 -7.04 8.03 39.78
N LEU A 156 -8.10 8.76 39.46
CA LEU A 156 -8.38 10.03 40.13
C LEU A 156 -8.83 9.77 41.58
N PRO A 157 -8.31 10.50 42.58
CA PRO A 157 -8.68 10.32 44.00
C PRO A 157 -10.17 10.49 44.26
N ILE A 158 -10.88 11.21 43.38
CA ILE A 158 -12.34 11.36 43.45
C ILE A 158 -13.03 10.00 43.33
N TRP A 159 -12.50 9.05 42.56
CA TRP A 159 -13.07 7.72 42.38
C TRP A 159 -12.72 6.72 43.50
N GLU A 160 -11.91 7.10 44.50
CA GLU A 160 -11.60 6.24 45.66
C GLU A 160 -12.83 5.99 46.54
N ALA A 161 -13.75 6.95 46.61
CA ALA A 161 -15.09 6.72 47.12
C ALA A 161 -15.90 5.99 46.05
N SER A 162 -16.69 4.98 46.45
CA SER A 162 -17.54 4.20 45.55
C SER A 162 -18.24 5.13 44.55
N PRO A 163 -18.10 4.95 43.22
CA PRO A 163 -18.70 5.85 42.23
C PRO A 163 -20.21 6.04 42.44
N LYS A 164 -20.87 5.05 43.06
CA LYS A 164 -22.28 5.11 43.46
C LYS A 164 -22.54 6.12 44.57
N GLU A 165 -21.68 6.21 45.58
CA GLU A 165 -21.78 7.15 46.70
C GLU A 165 -21.59 8.60 46.22
N LEU A 166 -20.68 8.79 45.25
CA LEU A 166 -20.46 10.08 44.59
C LEU A 166 -21.67 10.56 43.81
N ILE A 167 -22.28 9.65 43.03
CA ILE A 167 -23.50 9.93 42.28
C ILE A 167 -24.67 10.23 43.22
N THR A 168 -24.84 9.47 44.30
CA THR A 168 -25.91 9.73 45.28
C THR A 168 -25.71 11.07 45.99
N SER A 169 -24.47 11.42 46.37
CA SER A 169 -24.18 12.72 46.99
C SER A 169 -24.39 13.91 46.06
N LEU A 170 -24.23 13.74 44.74
CA LEU A 170 -24.50 14.78 43.73
C LEU A 170 -25.99 14.89 43.36
N LEU A 171 -26.78 13.86 43.65
CA LEU A 171 -28.22 13.80 43.40
C LEU A 171 -29.07 14.23 44.61
N GLU A 172 -28.45 14.39 45.79
CA GLU A 172 -29.11 14.77 47.05
C GLU A 172 -29.06 16.28 47.37
N ASP A 173 -28.86 17.15 46.38
CA ASP A 173 -29.16 18.59 46.46
C ASP A 173 -30.57 18.93 45.91
#